data_AF-A0A972RVD0-F1
#
_entry.id   AF-A0A972RVD0-F1
#
_cell.length_a   1.000
_cell.length_b   1.000
_cell.length_c   1.000
_cell.angle_alpha   90.00
_cell.angle_beta   90.00
_cell.angle_gamma   90.00
#
_symmetry.space_group_name_H-M   'P 1'
#
loop_
_entity.id
_entity.type
_entity.pdbx_description
1 polymer ?
#
loop_
_entity_poly.entity_id
_entity_poly.type
_entity_poly.pdbx_seq_one_letter_code
_entity_poly.pdbx_strand_id
1 'polypeptide(L)' 'MGVKRLNITLEEELAEELERVAKELGEKKSRLIAKALTYYFDYLDTKIAEERLKRLQEGKTELIPAEEVFKEL' A
#
# COMPACT_ATOMS: atom_id res chain seq x y z
N MET A 1 18.35 2.35 3.58
CA MET A 1 17.18 1.49 3.28
C MET A 1 17.61 0.39 2.33
N GLY A 2 17.22 -0.86 2.59
CA GLY A 2 17.57 -2.00 1.74
C GLY A 2 16.64 -2.12 0.53
N VAL A 3 17.16 -2.64 -0.59
CA VAL A 3 16.35 -2.98 -1.76
C VAL A 3 16.05 -4.48 -1.72
N LYS A 4 14.78 -4.86 -1.74
CA LYS A 4 14.35 -6.26 -1.84
C LYS A 4 13.89 -6.53 -3.26
N ARG A 5 14.43 -7.58 -3.90
CA ARG A 5 13.96 -8.03 -5.22
C ARG A 5 12.69 -8.87 -5.03
N LEU A 6 11.73 -8.66 -5.92
CA LEU A 6 10.50 -9.42 -6.00
C LEU A 6 10.38 -10.00 -7.40
N ASN A 7 10.01 -11.27 -7.47
CA ASN A 7 9.57 -11.91 -8.70
C ASN A 7 8.05 -11.96 -8.65
N ILE A 8 7.39 -11.41 -9.67
CA ILE A 8 5.93 -11.35 -9.77
C ILE A 8 5.49 -11.93 -11.12
N THR A 9 4.33 -12.55 -11.11
CA THR A 9 3.65 -13.02 -12.32
C THR A 9 2.49 -12.10 -12.60
N LEU A 10 2.34 -11.65 -13.85
CA LEU A 10 1.25 -10.81 -14.33
C LEU A 10 0.61 -11.49 -15.54
N GLU A 11 -0.65 -11.16 -15.80
CA GLU A 11 -1.28 -11.49 -17.07
C GLU A 11 -0.51 -10.84 -18.23
N GLU A 12 -0.45 -11.53 -19.37
CA GLU A 12 0.36 -11.12 -20.51
C GLU A 12 -0.02 -9.73 -21.02
N GLU A 13 -1.32 -9.47 -21.20
CA GLU A 13 -1.83 -8.18 -21.67
C GLU A 13 -1.40 -7.02 -20.75
N LEU A 14 -1.47 -7.21 -19.42
CA LEU A 14 -1.06 -6.22 -18.44
C LEU A 14 0.46 -6.01 -18.45
N ALA A 15 1.24 -7.08 -18.61
CA ALA A 15 2.69 -7.00 -18.71
C ALA A 15 3.13 -6.23 -19.96
N GLU A 16 2.45 -6.44 -21.09
CA GLU A 16 2.69 -5.69 -22.33
C GLU A 16 2.30 -4.23 -22.19
N GLU A 17 1.17 -3.93 -21.58
CA GLU A 17 0.74 -2.55 -21.34
C GLU A 17 1.73 -1.80 -20.45
N LEU A 18 2.17 -2.43 -19.35
CA LEU A 18 3.21 -1.88 -18.48
C LEU A 18 4.50 -1.59 -19.26
N GLU A 19 4.89 -2.46 -20.19
CA GLU A 19 6.06 -2.26 -21.04
C GLU A 19 5.88 -1.08 -22.00
N ARG A 20 4.71 -0.95 -22.64
CA ARG A 20 4.40 0.17 -23.54
C ARG A 20 4.45 1.51 -22.79
N VAL A 21 3.77 1.60 -21.65
CA VAL A 21 3.74 2.80 -20.81
C VAL A 21 5.13 3.14 -20.27
N ALA A 22 5.90 2.15 -19.84
CA ALA A 22 7.28 2.35 -19.38
C ALA A 22 8.15 2.97 -20.47
N LYS A 23 8.05 2.47 -21.71
CA LYS A 23 8.79 3.00 -22.86
C LYS A 23 8.39 4.43 -23.20
N GLU A 24 7.10 4.70 -23.27
CA GLU A 24 6.57 6.03 -23.61
C GLU A 24 7.00 7.10 -22.60
N LEU A 25 7.01 6.75 -21.32
CA LEU A 25 7.42 7.65 -20.23
C LEU A 25 8.94 7.69 -19.99
N GLY A 26 9.72 6.84 -20.68
CA GLY A 26 11.16 6.71 -20.42
C GLY A 26 11.49 6.25 -19.00
N GLU A 27 10.60 5.48 -18.36
CA GLU A 27 10.70 5.04 -16.97
C GLU A 27 10.92 3.52 -16.88
N LYS A 28 11.50 3.04 -15.77
CA LYS A 28 11.65 1.59 -15.55
C LYS A 28 10.30 0.99 -15.13
N LYS A 29 9.93 -0.18 -15.68
CA LYS A 29 8.77 -0.98 -15.24
C LYS A 29 8.69 -1.12 -13.71
N SER A 30 9.80 -1.44 -13.07
CA SER A 30 9.88 -1.60 -11.60
C SER A 30 9.54 -0.32 -10.84
N ARG A 31 9.84 0.86 -11.40
CA ARG A 31 9.51 2.14 -10.79
C ARG A 31 8.02 2.48 -10.95
N LEU A 32 7.43 2.13 -12.08
CA LEU A 32 5.98 2.25 -12.28
C LEU A 32 5.21 1.33 -11.32
N ILE A 33 5.63 0.06 -11.21
CA ILE A 33 5.05 -0.89 -10.25
C ILE A 33 5.17 -0.34 -8.82
N ALA A 34 6.34 0.18 -8.44
CA ALA A 34 6.53 0.75 -7.12
C ALA A 34 5.59 1.94 -6.86
N LYS A 35 5.48 2.88 -7.80
CA LYS A 35 4.55 4.03 -7.70
C LYS A 35 3.10 3.55 -7.57
N ALA A 36 2.67 2.59 -8.39
CA ALA A 36 1.32 2.05 -8.34
C ALA A 36 1.01 1.39 -6.99
N LEU A 37 1.93 0.57 -6.47
CA LEU A 37 1.78 -0.05 -5.15
C LEU A 37 1.72 0.97 -4.03
N THR A 38 2.56 2.02 -4.07
CA THR A 38 2.51 3.12 -3.09
C THR A 38 1.14 3.78 -3.07
N TYR A 39 0.63 4.22 -4.22
CA TYR A 39 -0.68 4.86 -4.28
C TYR A 39 -1.83 3.93 -3.86
N TYR A 40 -1.74 2.65 -4.22
CA TYR A 40 -2.76 1.70 -3.81
C TYR A 40 -2.73 1.45 -2.30
N PHE A 41 -1.55 1.38 -1.69
CA PHE A 41 -1.42 1.26 -0.24
C PHE A 41 -1.89 2.50 0.50
N ASP A 42 -1.62 3.71 0.02
CA ASP A 42 -2.16 4.94 0.62
C ASP A 42 -3.71 4.94 0.60
N TYR A 43 -4.30 4.48 -0.50
CA TYR A 43 -5.74 4.29 -0.61
C TYR A 43 -6.27 3.24 0.37
N LEU A 44 -5.62 2.08 0.44
CA LEU A 44 -6.02 1.00 1.34
C LEU A 44 -5.87 1.40 2.82
N ASP A 45 -4.83 2.14 3.18
CA ASP A 45 -4.62 2.66 4.55
C ASP A 45 -5.79 3.54 4.97
N THR A 46 -6.29 4.38 4.07
CA THR A 46 -7.50 5.18 4.31
C THR A 46 -8.71 4.29 4.56
N LYS A 47 -8.92 3.25 3.75
CA LYS A 47 -10.04 2.31 3.93
C LYS A 47 -9.94 1.51 5.23
N ILE A 48 -8.75 1.11 5.62
CA ILE A 48 -8.50 0.43 6.89
C ILE A 48 -8.79 1.39 8.07
N ALA A 49 -8.40 2.66 7.97
CA ALA A 49 -8.67 3.65 8.99
C ALA A 49 -10.18 3.93 9.15
N GLU A 50 -10.91 4.05 8.04
CA GLU A 50 -12.38 4.20 8.03
C GLU A 50 -13.06 3.01 8.75
N GLU A 51 -12.65 1.78 8.44
CA GLU A 51 -13.24 0.58 9.07
C GLU A 51 -12.89 0.49 10.56
N ARG A 52 -11.66 0.87 10.96
CA ARG A 52 -11.27 0.96 12.38
C ARG A 52 -12.13 1.97 13.13
N LEU A 53 -12.38 3.14 12.55
CA LEU A 53 -13.23 4.17 13.13
C LEU A 53 -14.68 3.67 13.29
N LYS A 54 -15.22 3.00 12.27
CA LYS A 54 -16.56 2.41 12.33
C LYS A 54 -16.68 1.40 13.46
N ARG A 55 -15.71 0.50 13.60
CA ARG A 55 -15.69 -0.48 14.69
C ARG A 55 -15.64 0.18 16.06
N LEU A 56 -14.94 1.30 16.20
CA LEU A 56 -14.88 2.07 17.45
C LEU A 56 -16.27 2.67 17.77
N GLN A 57 -16.92 3.26 16.77
CA GLN A 57 -18.27 3.83 16.92
C GLN A 57 -19.32 2.76 17.26
N GLU A 58 -19.17 1.54 16.74
CA GLU A 58 -20.02 0.38 17.05
C GLU A 58 -19.70 -0.28 18.41
N GLY A 59 -18.69 0.22 19.15
CA GLY A 59 -18.26 -0.37 20.43
C GLY A 59 -17.56 -1.72 20.29
N LYS A 60 -17.08 -2.07 19.10
CA LYS A 60 -16.36 -3.34 18.80
C LYS A 60 -14.85 -3.25 18.99
N THR A 61 -14.35 -2.09 19.40
CA THR A 61 -12.95 -1.83 19.76
C THR A 61 -12.91 -0.63 20.70
N GLU A 62 -11.80 -0.47 21.43
CA GLU A 62 -11.63 0.55 22.45
C GLU A 62 -10.37 1.39 22.16
N LEU A 63 -10.34 2.61 22.69
CA LEU A 63 -9.16 3.46 22.65
C LEU A 63 -8.29 3.16 23.86
N ILE A 64 -6.98 3.11 23.63
CA ILE A 64 -5.97 2.99 24.70
C ILE A 64 -5.32 4.37 24.87
N PRO A 65 -5.23 4.93 26.09
CA PRO A 65 -4.51 6.16 26.34
C PRO A 65 -3.05 6.08 25.88
N ALA A 66 -2.54 7.17 25.30
CA ALA A 66 -1.18 7.18 24.75
C ALA A 66 -0.13 6.87 25.83
N GLU A 67 -0.34 7.36 27.05
CA GLU A 67 0.52 7.15 28.21
C GLU A 67 0.64 5.67 28.60
N GLU A 68 -0.37 4.85 28.30
CA GLU A 68 -0.32 3.40 28.54
C GLU A 68 0.49 2.69 27.45
N VAL A 69 0.30 3.06 26.18
CA VAL A 69 1.04 2.50 25.05
C VAL A 69 2.55 2.75 25.18
N PHE A 70 2.96 3.96 25.58
CA PHE A 70 4.38 4.30 25.71
C PHE A 70 5.11 3.61 26.88
N LYS A 71 4.41 2.95 27.80
CA LYS A 71 5.05 2.14 28.85
C LYS A 71 5.65 0.84 28.31
N GLU A 72 5.21 0.39 27.14
CA GLU A 72 5.59 -0.90 26.53
C GLU A 72 6.58 -0.78 25.36
N LEU A 73 7.01 0.44 25.02
CA LEU A 73 7.97 0.74 23.93
C LEU A 73 9.33 1.16 24.50
#